data_AF-A0A976H117-F1
#
_entry.id   AF-A0A976H117-F1
#
_cell.length_a   1.000
_cell.length_b   1.000
_cell.length_c   1.000
_cell.angle_alpha   90.00
_cell.angle_beta   90.00
_cell.angle_gamma   90.00
#
_symmetry.space_group_name_H-M   'P 1'
#
loop_
_entity.id
_entity.type
_entity.pdbx_description
1 polymer ?
#
loop_
_entity_poly.entity_id
_entity_poly.type
_entity_poly.pdbx_seq_one_letter_code
_entity_poly.pdbx_strand_id
1 'polypeptide(L)'
;MKKFRAKIMLAYPIQLWRDLAKLKQQASLRGWKKALAYVTRPDASPSWQFTKYLIIGCTAVLIFYGTYGAFRILVELLSPGAFTHQRMLWNLLAIFFAFIPTNSFTYHTNRRWVFVDGKHGPRKEFFLFTAGAAISFVVCQLVAAILIRYSHVNDMIVTLSVIVISTVVNFLFRKFFVFHG
;
A
#
# COMPACT_ATOMS: atom_id res chain seq x y z
N MET A 1 25.79 1.95 13.18
CA MET A 1 24.90 1.03 12.41
C MET A 1 23.67 1.68 11.72
N LYS A 2 23.52 3.02 11.62
CA LYS A 2 22.34 3.65 10.99
C LYS A 2 22.46 3.93 9.48
N LYS A 3 23.68 4.04 8.91
CA LYS A 3 23.92 4.41 7.50
C LYS A 3 23.66 3.29 6.47
N PHE A 4 23.52 2.02 6.89
CA PHE A 4 23.40 0.88 5.97
C PHE A 4 21.96 0.61 5.49
N ARG A 5 20.94 1.17 6.14
CA ARG A 5 19.53 0.77 5.92
C ARG A 5 18.79 1.52 4.80
N ALA A 6 19.25 2.70 4.39
CA ALA A 6 18.61 3.49 3.33
C ALA A 6 19.08 3.12 1.91
N LYS A 7 20.31 2.59 1.75
CA LYS A 7 20.87 2.17 0.45
C LYS A 7 20.13 0.98 -0.19
N ILE A 8 19.29 0.28 0.58
CA ILE A 8 18.65 -0.97 0.15
C ILE A 8 17.55 -0.72 -0.88
N MET A 9 16.79 0.38 -0.77
CA MET A 9 15.64 0.64 -1.67
C MET A 9 16.02 1.33 -2.98
N LEU A 10 17.06 2.18 -2.99
CA LEU A 10 17.56 2.80 -4.23
C LEU A 10 18.09 1.77 -5.23
N ALA A 11 18.46 0.58 -4.76
CA ALA A 11 18.90 -0.54 -5.58
C ALA A 11 17.84 -1.65 -5.68
N TYR A 12 16.55 -1.38 -5.39
CA TYR A 12 15.49 -2.39 -5.39
C TYR A 12 15.46 -3.23 -6.68
N PRO A 13 15.53 -2.67 -7.90
CA PRO A 13 15.53 -3.48 -9.12
C PRO A 13 16.69 -4.48 -9.14
N ILE A 14 17.89 -4.02 -8.80
CA ILE A 14 19.12 -4.84 -8.78
C ILE A 14 19.01 -5.94 -7.71
N GLN A 15 18.46 -5.62 -6.54
CA GLN A 15 18.28 -6.59 -5.46
C GLN A 15 17.19 -7.62 -5.78
N LEU A 16 16.09 -7.18 -6.39
CA LEU A 16 15.03 -8.07 -6.84
C LEU A 16 15.57 -9.06 -7.88
N TRP A 17 16.36 -8.60 -8.85
CA TRP A 17 17.02 -9.48 -9.82
C TRP A 17 17.92 -10.53 -9.15
N ARG A 18 18.70 -10.14 -8.15
CA ARG A 18 19.54 -11.08 -7.38
C ARG A 18 18.70 -12.08 -6.59
N ASP A 19 17.62 -11.63 -5.97
CA ASP A 19 16.74 -12.50 -5.18
C ASP A 19 15.90 -13.44 -6.08
N LEU A 20 15.55 -13.01 -7.29
CA LEU A 20 14.95 -13.86 -8.33
C LEU A 20 15.93 -14.93 -8.82
N ALA A 21 17.21 -14.56 -9.06
CA ALA A 21 18.24 -15.52 -9.44
C ALA A 21 18.43 -16.60 -8.36
N LYS A 22 18.49 -16.18 -7.08
CA LYS A 22 18.53 -17.12 -5.93
C LYS A 22 17.28 -17.99 -5.85
N LEU A 23 16.10 -17.42 -6.10
CA LEU A 23 14.85 -18.18 -6.09
C LEU A 23 14.87 -19.28 -7.16
N LYS A 24 15.33 -18.97 -8.38
CA LYS A 24 15.46 -19.95 -9.47
C LYS A 24 16.43 -21.06 -9.10
N GLN A 25 17.58 -20.73 -8.51
CA GLN A 25 18.56 -21.70 -8.04
C GLN A 25 18.01 -22.59 -6.92
N GLN A 26 17.27 -22.02 -5.97
CA GLN A 26 16.63 -22.78 -4.90
C GLN A 26 15.50 -23.68 -5.42
N ALA A 27 14.75 -23.21 -6.40
CA ALA A 27 13.69 -23.98 -7.04
C ALA A 27 14.25 -25.20 -7.78
N SER A 28 15.40 -25.06 -8.47
CA SER A 28 16.06 -26.19 -9.13
C SER A 28 16.66 -27.20 -8.14
N LEU A 29 17.12 -26.75 -6.97
CA LEU A 29 17.76 -27.63 -5.97
C LEU A 29 16.77 -28.30 -5.00
N ARG A 30 15.73 -27.58 -4.57
CA ARG A 30 14.83 -28.01 -3.48
C ARG A 30 13.36 -28.14 -3.91
N GLY A 31 13.05 -27.83 -5.16
CA GLY A 31 11.70 -27.81 -5.72
C GLY A 31 10.95 -26.50 -5.48
N TRP A 32 10.06 -26.16 -6.42
CA TRP A 32 9.31 -24.90 -6.44
C TRP A 32 8.46 -24.64 -5.19
N LYS A 33 7.87 -25.68 -4.58
CA LYS A 33 7.05 -25.53 -3.37
C LYS A 33 7.85 -24.93 -2.20
N LYS A 34 9.07 -25.42 -1.97
CA LYS A 34 9.93 -24.95 -0.86
C LYS A 34 10.50 -23.56 -1.14
N ALA A 35 10.82 -23.27 -2.40
CA ALA A 35 11.30 -21.96 -2.84
C ALA A 35 10.22 -20.88 -2.65
N LEU A 36 8.98 -21.15 -3.06
CA LEU A 36 7.86 -20.23 -2.83
C LEU A 36 7.54 -20.05 -1.34
N ALA A 37 7.58 -21.14 -0.56
CA ALA A 37 7.39 -21.09 0.88
C ALA A 37 8.44 -20.26 1.64
N TYR A 38 9.58 -19.92 1.02
CA TYR A 38 10.55 -18.98 1.56
C TYR A 38 10.14 -17.52 1.29
N VAL A 39 9.70 -17.21 0.07
CA VAL A 39 9.30 -15.85 -0.34
C VAL A 39 8.04 -15.39 0.39
N THR A 40 7.13 -16.30 0.69
CA THR A 40 5.87 -15.99 1.39
C THR A 40 6.05 -15.67 2.86
N ARG A 41 7.22 -15.93 3.46
CA ARG A 41 7.42 -15.69 4.90
C ARG A 41 7.56 -14.19 5.21
N PRO A 42 7.06 -13.72 6.37
CA PRO A 42 7.21 -12.31 6.76
C PRO A 42 8.67 -11.87 6.97
N ASP A 43 9.57 -12.79 7.30
CA ASP A 43 11.02 -12.56 7.50
C ASP A 43 11.84 -12.62 6.19
N ALA A 44 11.18 -12.67 5.03
CA ALA A 44 11.84 -12.65 3.73
C ALA A 44 12.66 -11.36 3.51
N SER A 45 13.53 -11.37 2.50
CA SER A 45 14.36 -10.21 2.17
C SER A 45 13.52 -8.93 1.94
N PRO A 46 14.08 -7.73 2.18
CA PRO A 46 13.34 -6.47 2.01
C PRO A 46 12.72 -6.29 0.61
N SER A 47 13.36 -6.86 -0.43
CA SER A 47 12.83 -6.82 -1.80
C SER A 47 11.53 -7.62 -1.89
N TRP A 48 11.47 -8.84 -1.34
CA TRP A 48 10.27 -9.67 -1.31
C TRP A 48 9.17 -9.08 -0.44
N GLN A 49 9.53 -8.45 0.70
CA GLN A 49 8.56 -7.70 1.49
C GLN A 49 7.94 -6.55 0.67
N PHE A 50 8.75 -5.77 -0.05
CA PHE A 50 8.25 -4.70 -0.91
C PHE A 50 7.41 -5.24 -2.08
N THR A 51 7.80 -6.35 -2.70
CA THR A 51 7.00 -7.00 -3.77
C THR A 51 5.63 -7.43 -3.26
N LYS A 52 5.56 -8.11 -2.11
CA LYS A 52 4.28 -8.50 -1.49
C LYS A 52 3.45 -7.27 -1.11
N TYR A 53 4.11 -6.23 -0.61
CA TYR A 53 3.47 -4.95 -0.31
C TYR A 53 2.79 -4.33 -1.54
N LEU A 54 3.47 -4.33 -2.69
CA LEU A 54 2.91 -3.84 -3.96
C LEU A 54 1.72 -4.69 -4.42
N ILE A 55 1.81 -6.03 -4.32
CA ILE A 55 0.70 -6.93 -4.66
C ILE A 55 -0.53 -6.62 -3.81
N ILE A 56 -0.36 -6.49 -2.50
CA ILE A 56 -1.43 -6.10 -1.59
C ILE A 56 -1.98 -4.72 -1.96
N GLY A 57 -1.12 -3.77 -2.32
CA GLY A 57 -1.51 -2.45 -2.80
C GLY A 57 -2.43 -2.51 -4.01
N CYS A 58 -2.09 -3.30 -5.03
CA CYS A 58 -2.94 -3.51 -6.20
C CYS A 58 -4.29 -4.12 -5.83
N THR A 59 -4.31 -5.14 -4.96
CA THR A 59 -5.58 -5.72 -4.48
C THR A 59 -6.39 -4.71 -3.67
N ALA A 60 -5.74 -3.87 -2.87
CA ALA A 60 -6.39 -2.82 -2.10
C ALA A 60 -7.09 -1.78 -2.99
N VAL A 61 -6.50 -1.44 -4.14
CA VAL A 61 -7.14 -0.57 -5.14
C VAL A 61 -8.44 -1.18 -5.65
N LEU A 62 -8.47 -2.49 -5.94
CA LEU A 62 -9.69 -3.18 -6.36
C LEU A 62 -10.77 -3.18 -5.26
N ILE A 63 -10.38 -3.45 -4.01
CA ILE A 63 -11.32 -3.41 -2.87
C ILE A 63 -11.87 -2.00 -2.66
N PHE A 64 -11.02 -0.99 -2.78
CA PHE A 64 -11.39 0.41 -2.61
C PHE A 64 -12.40 0.84 -3.67
N TYR A 65 -12.08 0.68 -4.96
CA TYR A 65 -12.99 1.07 -6.05
C TYR A 65 -14.24 0.20 -6.09
N GLY A 66 -14.16 -1.08 -5.75
CA GLY A 66 -15.32 -1.96 -5.61
C GLY A 66 -16.28 -1.48 -4.52
N THR A 67 -15.75 -1.14 -3.34
CA THR A 67 -16.56 -0.63 -2.22
C THR A 67 -17.12 0.75 -2.51
N TYR A 68 -16.30 1.64 -3.09
CA TYR A 68 -16.72 2.98 -3.51
C TYR A 68 -17.87 2.89 -4.53
N GLY A 69 -17.73 2.02 -5.55
CA GLY A 69 -18.75 1.79 -6.57
C GLY A 69 -20.04 1.22 -5.98
N ALA A 70 -19.94 0.21 -5.11
CA ALA A 70 -21.08 -0.39 -4.44
C ALA A 70 -21.83 0.63 -3.56
N PHE A 71 -21.09 1.44 -2.80
CA PHE A 71 -21.67 2.52 -1.99
C PHE A 71 -22.41 3.54 -2.85
N ARG A 72 -21.80 3.94 -3.98
CA ARG A 72 -22.42 4.88 -4.92
C ARG A 72 -23.71 4.31 -5.52
N ILE A 73 -23.71 3.06 -5.96
CA ILE A 73 -24.91 2.39 -6.50
C ILE A 73 -26.00 2.34 -5.43
N LEU A 74 -25.66 1.93 -4.20
CA LEU A 74 -26.62 1.86 -3.09
C LEU A 74 -27.26 3.21 -2.79
N VAL A 75 -26.46 4.28 -2.69
CA VAL A 75 -26.97 5.63 -2.42
C VAL A 75 -27.85 6.13 -3.57
N GLU A 76 -27.48 5.88 -4.82
CA GLU A 76 -28.29 6.29 -5.97
C GLU A 76 -29.63 5.53 -6.04
N LEU A 77 -29.66 4.26 -5.60
CA LEU A 77 -30.89 3.47 -5.48
C LEU A 77 -31.81 3.99 -4.36
N LEU A 78 -31.25 4.40 -3.23
CA LEU A 78 -32.00 4.89 -2.06
C LEU A 78 -32.38 6.36 -2.16
N SER A 79 -31.57 7.16 -2.87
CA SER A 79 -31.74 8.61 -3.04
C SER A 79 -31.27 9.02 -4.45
N PRO A 80 -32.13 8.82 -5.47
CA PRO A 80 -31.81 9.21 -6.84
C PRO A 80 -31.46 10.70 -6.93
N GLY A 81 -30.37 11.02 -7.65
CA GLY A 81 -29.86 12.38 -7.79
C GLY A 81 -28.98 12.88 -6.65
N ALA A 82 -28.73 12.07 -5.61
CA ALA A 82 -27.87 12.44 -4.48
C ALA A 82 -26.48 12.91 -4.94
N PHE A 83 -25.84 12.16 -5.86
CA PHE A 83 -24.53 12.53 -6.41
C PHE A 83 -24.57 13.71 -7.39
N THR A 84 -25.75 14.10 -7.88
CA THR A 84 -25.92 15.26 -8.75
C THR A 84 -26.05 16.54 -7.92
N HIS A 85 -26.87 16.53 -6.88
CA HIS A 85 -27.15 17.72 -6.06
C HIS A 85 -26.12 17.95 -4.95
N GLN A 86 -25.52 16.89 -4.39
CA GLN A 86 -24.57 16.98 -3.28
C GLN A 86 -23.30 16.17 -3.55
N ARG A 87 -22.77 16.28 -4.78
CA ARG A 87 -21.63 15.49 -5.28
C ARG A 87 -20.45 15.43 -4.32
N MET A 88 -20.07 16.56 -3.71
CA MET A 88 -18.92 16.63 -2.83
C MET A 88 -19.11 15.78 -1.58
N LEU A 89 -20.22 15.98 -0.86
CA LEU A 89 -20.51 15.26 0.40
C LEU A 89 -20.57 13.76 0.17
N TRP A 90 -21.33 13.30 -0.84
CA TRP A 90 -21.50 11.88 -1.11
C TRP A 90 -20.21 11.22 -1.59
N ASN A 91 -19.35 11.94 -2.32
CA ASN A 91 -18.02 11.43 -2.65
C ASN A 91 -17.12 11.28 -1.42
N LEU A 92 -17.13 12.24 -0.50
CA LEU A 92 -16.37 12.15 0.74
C LEU A 92 -16.83 10.97 1.59
N LEU A 93 -18.14 10.77 1.72
CA LEU A 93 -18.71 9.62 2.41
C LEU A 93 -18.32 8.30 1.73
N ALA A 94 -18.45 8.22 0.40
CA ALA A 94 -18.06 7.02 -0.35
C ALA A 94 -16.57 6.68 -0.17
N ILE A 95 -15.68 7.68 -0.19
CA ILE A 95 -14.24 7.51 0.08
C ILE A 95 -14.02 7.02 1.50
N PHE A 96 -14.70 7.60 2.49
CA PHE A 96 -14.60 7.20 3.89
C PHE A 96 -15.04 5.75 4.10
N PHE A 97 -16.19 5.36 3.55
CA PHE A 97 -16.69 3.99 3.65
C PHE A 97 -15.83 2.99 2.86
N ALA A 98 -15.24 3.39 1.73
CA ALA A 98 -14.29 2.55 1.00
C ALA A 98 -12.94 2.39 1.73
N PHE A 99 -12.52 3.40 2.50
CA PHE A 99 -11.28 3.35 3.28
C PHE A 99 -11.31 2.28 4.36
N ILE A 100 -12.44 2.07 5.05
CA ILE A 100 -12.55 1.13 6.18
C ILE A 100 -12.20 -0.33 5.79
N PRO A 101 -12.88 -0.98 4.82
CA PRO A 101 -12.57 -2.36 4.45
C PRO A 101 -11.20 -2.47 3.78
N THR A 102 -10.80 -1.46 2.99
CA THR A 102 -9.48 -1.42 2.35
C THR A 102 -8.36 -1.36 3.37
N ASN A 103 -8.46 -0.46 4.35
CA ASN A 103 -7.47 -0.30 5.40
C ASN A 103 -7.42 -1.53 6.32
N SER A 104 -8.59 -2.11 6.63
CA SER A 104 -8.68 -3.35 7.39
C SER A 104 -8.00 -4.51 6.65
N PHE A 105 -8.35 -4.74 5.39
CA PHE A 105 -7.72 -5.78 4.57
C PHE A 105 -6.21 -5.60 4.48
N THR A 106 -5.76 -4.38 4.17
CA THR A 106 -4.33 -4.10 4.01
C THR A 106 -3.59 -4.27 5.33
N TYR A 107 -4.13 -3.84 6.47
CA TYR A 107 -3.50 -4.06 7.77
C TYR A 107 -3.32 -5.54 8.08
N HIS A 108 -4.40 -6.33 8.00
CA HIS A 108 -4.36 -7.74 8.37
C HIS A 108 -3.42 -8.53 7.45
N THR A 109 -3.45 -8.23 6.15
CA THR A 109 -2.61 -8.93 5.17
C THR A 109 -1.14 -8.51 5.31
N ASN A 110 -0.85 -7.22 5.53
CA ASN A 110 0.52 -6.76 5.76
C ASN A 110 1.11 -7.38 7.03
N ARG A 111 0.34 -7.40 8.11
CA ARG A 111 0.77 -7.97 9.39
C ARG A 111 1.02 -9.48 9.31
N ARG A 112 0.20 -10.23 8.57
CA ARG A 112 0.33 -11.70 8.48
C ARG A 112 1.35 -12.16 7.44
N TRP A 113 1.48 -11.43 6.32
CA TRP A 113 2.19 -11.92 5.14
C TRP A 113 3.42 -11.11 4.76
N VAL A 114 3.46 -9.82 5.09
CA VAL A 114 4.54 -8.93 4.65
C VAL A 114 5.58 -8.68 5.73
N PHE A 115 5.14 -8.31 6.92
CA PHE A 115 6.02 -7.87 8.00
C PHE A 115 5.93 -8.79 9.20
N VAL A 116 7.02 -8.86 9.97
CA VAL A 116 7.05 -9.57 11.25
C VAL A 116 6.33 -8.69 12.29
N ASP A 117 5.32 -9.25 12.96
CA ASP A 117 4.51 -8.53 13.94
C ASP A 117 5.17 -8.48 15.33
N GLY A 118 4.50 -7.86 16.30
CA GLY A 118 4.91 -7.88 17.71
C GLY A 118 5.83 -6.75 18.13
N LYS A 119 6.04 -5.74 17.28
CA LYS A 119 6.83 -4.55 17.67
C LYS A 119 6.05 -3.68 18.65
N HIS A 120 4.74 -3.61 18.46
CA HIS A 120 3.80 -2.98 19.39
C HIS A 120 2.63 -3.93 19.63
N GLY A 121 1.79 -3.63 20.62
CA GLY A 121 0.53 -4.35 20.79
C GLY A 121 -0.41 -4.17 19.58
N PRO A 122 -1.29 -5.15 19.28
CA PRO A 122 -2.16 -5.15 18.09
C PRO A 122 -2.94 -3.85 17.85
N ARG A 123 -3.46 -3.24 18.91
CA ARG A 123 -4.22 -1.97 18.83
C ARG A 123 -3.35 -0.80 18.37
N LYS A 124 -2.11 -0.74 18.89
CA LYS A 124 -1.15 0.32 18.55
C LYS A 124 -0.61 0.14 17.14
N GLU A 125 -0.36 -1.10 16.70
CA GLU A 125 0.01 -1.38 15.30
C GLU A 125 -1.09 -0.93 14.34
N PHE A 126 -2.35 -1.30 14.61
CA PHE A 126 -3.49 -0.88 13.79
C PHE A 126 -3.66 0.65 13.75
N PHE A 127 -3.54 1.31 14.90
CA PHE A 127 -3.62 2.77 14.98
C PHE A 127 -2.52 3.45 14.17
N LEU A 128 -1.25 3.06 14.37
CA LEU A 128 -0.12 3.64 13.63
C LEU A 128 -0.23 3.37 12.12
N PHE A 129 -0.67 2.17 11.74
CA PHE A 129 -0.89 1.80 10.34
C PHE A 129 -1.97 2.70 9.70
N THR A 130 -3.10 2.86 10.38
CA THR A 130 -4.24 3.64 9.91
C THR A 130 -3.93 5.13 9.88
N ALA A 131 -3.29 5.67 10.92
CA ALA A 131 -2.88 7.06 10.99
C ALA A 131 -1.86 7.39 9.89
N GLY A 132 -0.86 6.52 9.68
CA GLY A 132 0.09 6.66 8.57
C GLY A 132 -0.59 6.68 7.21
N ALA A 133 -1.55 5.77 6.98
CA ALA A 133 -2.33 5.73 5.74
C ALA A 133 -3.19 6.98 5.54
N ALA A 134 -3.89 7.45 6.58
CA ALA A 134 -4.75 8.62 6.52
C ALA A 134 -3.96 9.91 6.26
N ILE A 135 -2.87 10.12 7.01
CA ILE A 135 -1.97 11.27 6.80
C ILE A 135 -1.38 11.21 5.40
N SER A 136 -0.87 10.05 4.99
CA SER A 136 -0.31 9.88 3.66
C SER A 136 -1.33 10.18 2.57
N PHE A 137 -2.58 9.75 2.71
CA PHE A 137 -3.64 10.03 1.75
C PHE A 137 -3.87 11.54 1.62
N VAL A 138 -4.09 12.25 2.73
CA VAL A 138 -4.32 13.70 2.73
C VAL A 138 -3.14 14.45 2.10
N VAL A 139 -1.92 14.13 2.53
CA VAL A 139 -0.71 14.76 1.99
C VAL A 139 -0.58 14.50 0.49
N CYS A 140 -0.86 13.29 0.01
CA CYS A 140 -0.82 12.99 -1.42
C CYS A 140 -1.83 13.80 -2.23
N GLN A 141 -3.06 13.95 -1.72
CA GLN A 141 -4.07 14.76 -2.41
C GLN A 141 -3.66 16.23 -2.50
N LEU A 142 -3.11 16.80 -1.41
CA LEU A 142 -2.63 18.18 -1.40
C LEU A 142 -1.44 18.39 -2.33
N VAL A 143 -0.44 17.50 -2.27
CA VAL A 143 0.76 17.57 -3.12
C VAL A 143 0.38 17.42 -4.59
N ALA A 144 -0.49 16.46 -4.93
CA ALA A 144 -0.96 16.29 -6.30
C ALA A 144 -1.72 17.53 -6.79
N ALA A 145 -2.63 18.09 -5.99
CA ALA A 145 -3.39 19.29 -6.35
C ALA A 145 -2.48 20.52 -6.57
N ILE A 146 -1.47 20.72 -5.72
CA ILE A 146 -0.48 21.80 -5.87
C ILE A 146 0.34 21.59 -7.14
N LEU A 147 0.89 20.39 -7.36
CA LEU A 147 1.71 20.11 -8.53
C LEU A 147 0.93 20.23 -9.83
N ILE A 148 -0.30 19.74 -9.90
CA ILE A 148 -1.16 19.89 -11.09
C ILE A 148 -1.46 21.37 -11.36
N ARG A 149 -1.69 22.17 -10.31
CA ARG A 149 -2.02 23.59 -10.48
C ARG A 149 -0.83 24.46 -10.92
N TYR A 150 0.37 24.16 -10.43
CA TYR A 150 1.54 25.02 -10.61
C TYR A 150 2.61 24.47 -11.57
N SER A 151 2.49 23.23 -12.02
CA SER A 151 3.41 22.65 -13.01
C SER A 151 2.75 22.52 -14.37
N HIS A 152 3.54 22.61 -15.43
CA HIS A 152 3.11 22.28 -16.79
C HIS A 152 3.22 20.77 -17.09
N VAL A 153 3.42 19.95 -16.07
CA VAL A 153 3.59 18.50 -16.20
C VAL A 153 2.21 17.87 -16.31
N ASN A 154 2.09 16.88 -17.19
CA ASN A 154 0.86 16.13 -17.36
C ASN A 154 0.33 15.54 -16.03
N ASP A 155 -0.96 15.74 -15.75
CA ASP A 155 -1.65 15.33 -14.52
C ASP A 155 -1.45 13.85 -14.17
N MET A 156 -1.41 12.98 -15.18
CA MET A 156 -1.21 11.55 -15.01
C MET A 156 0.20 11.23 -14.50
N ILE A 157 1.21 11.95 -14.99
CA ILE A 157 2.60 11.81 -14.55
C ILE A 157 2.74 12.27 -13.10
N VAL A 158 2.14 13.42 -12.75
CA VAL A 158 2.13 13.94 -11.38
C VAL A 158 1.46 12.95 -10.43
N THR A 159 0.26 12.48 -10.78
CA THR A 159 -0.52 11.55 -9.95
C THR A 159 0.24 10.23 -9.75
N LEU A 160 0.79 9.66 -10.82
CA LEU A 160 1.56 8.42 -10.74
C LEU A 160 2.82 8.59 -9.87
N SER A 161 3.53 9.71 -10.01
CA SER A 161 4.73 10.00 -9.23
C SER A 161 4.42 10.11 -7.73
N VAL A 162 3.34 10.81 -7.37
CA VAL A 162 2.89 10.94 -5.99
C VAL A 162 2.51 9.57 -5.42
N ILE A 163 1.80 8.72 -6.19
CA ILE A 163 1.44 7.36 -5.78
C ILE A 163 2.70 6.52 -5.51
N VAL A 164 3.70 6.57 -6.40
CA VAL A 164 4.95 5.81 -6.24
C VAL A 164 5.70 6.26 -4.99
N ILE A 165 5.90 7.57 -4.82
CA ILE A 165 6.60 8.13 -3.66
C ILE A 165 5.86 7.76 -2.37
N SER A 166 4.55 7.94 -2.34
CA SER A 166 3.69 7.58 -1.21
C SER A 166 3.79 6.11 -0.84
N THR A 167 3.78 5.22 -1.84
CA THR A 167 3.90 3.77 -1.65
C THR A 167 5.23 3.42 -0.99
N VAL A 168 6.33 4.02 -1.46
CA VAL A 168 7.66 3.83 -0.87
C VAL A 168 7.72 4.36 0.56
N VAL A 169 7.26 5.58 0.80
CA VAL A 169 7.26 6.19 2.14
C VAL A 169 6.42 5.38 3.11
N ASN A 170 5.22 4.93 2.70
CA ASN A 170 4.36 4.09 3.53
C ASN A 170 4.99 2.73 3.84
N PHE A 171 5.66 2.10 2.86
CA PHE A 171 6.40 0.87 3.11
C PHE A 171 7.50 1.08 4.15
N LEU A 172 8.32 2.14 3.99
CA LEU A 172 9.40 2.46 4.93
C LEU A 172 8.86 2.77 6.32
N PHE A 173 7.77 3.55 6.41
CA PHE A 173 7.10 3.86 7.65
C PHE A 173 6.63 2.58 8.36
N ARG A 174 5.97 1.67 7.63
CA ARG A 174 5.47 0.41 8.18
C ARG A 174 6.61 -0.50 8.63
N LYS A 175 7.64 -0.67 7.81
CA LYS A 175 8.81 -1.50 8.12
C LYS A 175 9.60 -1.00 9.32
N PHE A 176 9.77 0.31 9.47
CA PHE A 176 10.66 0.88 10.50
C PHE A 176 9.95 1.40 11.73
N PHE A 177 8.68 1.80 11.65
CA PHE A 177 7.93 2.40 12.77
C PHE A 177 6.82 1.49 13.28
N VAL A 178 6.07 0.82 12.40
CA VAL A 178 4.91 -0.01 12.79
C VAL A 178 5.32 -1.44 13.17
N PHE A 179 6.05 -2.14 12.31
CA PHE A 179 6.38 -3.56 12.45
C PHE A 179 7.88 -3.78 12.69
N HIS A 180 8.27 -5.04 12.92
CA HIS A 180 9.68 -5.44 12.89
C HIS A 180 10.16 -5.47 11.43
N GLY A 181 11.30 -4.83 11.18
CA GLY A 181 11.86 -4.61 9.85
C GLY A 181 13.19 -5.30 9.62
#